data_AF-A0A5C6M3G4-F1
#
_entry.id   AF-A0A5C6M3G4-F1
#
_cell.length_a   1.000
_cell.length_b   1.000
_cell.length_c   1.000
_cell.angle_alpha   90.00
_cell.angle_beta   90.00
_cell.angle_gamma   90.00
#
_symmetry.space_group_name_H-M   'P 1'
#
loop_
_entity.id
_entity.type
_entity.pdbx_description
1 polymer ?
#
loop_
_entity_poly.entity_id
_entity_poly.type
_entity_poly.pdbx_seq_one_letter_code
_entity_poly.pdbx_strand_id
1 'polypeptide(L)'
;MAAGLGFKTFAVGEILSAANVNGYLMQGVLVFTNAAARDAAITSPQEGQFAFTKDNDSLWYYSGSAWVASGATGDIEGVTAGTGISGGGTSGTVTITNSMATAIDASCV
;
A
#
# COMPACT_ATOMS: atom_id res chain seq x y z
N MET A 1 -5.66 18.75 -8.19
CA MET A 1 -6.87 17.89 -8.25
C MET A 1 -7.86 18.35 -7.17
N ALA A 2 -9.16 18.14 -7.35
CA ALA A 2 -10.12 18.39 -6.26
C ALA A 2 -9.95 17.29 -5.18
N ALA A 3 -10.28 17.61 -3.93
CA ALA A 3 -10.34 16.61 -2.86
C ALA A 3 -11.37 15.53 -3.22
N GLY A 4 -11.04 14.27 -2.90
CA GLY A 4 -11.97 13.16 -3.07
C GLY A 4 -13.19 13.39 -2.17
N LEU A 5 -14.37 13.46 -2.76
CA LEU A 5 -15.65 13.66 -2.06
C LEU A 5 -16.32 12.33 -1.67
N GLY A 6 -15.64 11.20 -1.88
CA GLY A 6 -16.16 9.86 -1.59
C GLY A 6 -17.17 9.38 -2.62
N PHE A 7 -18.34 8.94 -2.17
CA PHE A 7 -19.39 8.32 -2.98
C PHE A 7 -20.56 9.28 -3.22
N LYS A 8 -21.14 9.23 -4.42
CA LYS A 8 -22.37 9.95 -4.76
C LYS A 8 -23.30 9.07 -5.60
N THR A 9 -24.56 9.00 -5.19
CA THR A 9 -25.65 8.51 -6.04
C THR A 9 -26.19 9.67 -6.86
N PHE A 10 -26.11 9.57 -8.18
CA PHE A 10 -26.65 10.58 -9.09
C PHE A 10 -28.16 10.38 -9.30
N ALA A 11 -28.93 11.46 -9.24
CA ALA A 11 -30.35 11.42 -9.57
C ALA A 11 -30.56 11.43 -11.10
N VAL A 12 -31.66 10.86 -11.57
CA VAL A 12 -32.04 10.94 -12.99
C VAL A 12 -32.20 12.41 -13.40
N GLY A 13 -31.51 12.80 -14.48
CA GLY A 13 -31.53 14.16 -14.99
C GLY A 13 -30.61 15.16 -14.26
N GLU A 14 -29.83 14.71 -13.27
CA GLU A 14 -28.86 15.58 -12.60
C GLU A 14 -27.70 15.95 -13.53
N ILE A 15 -27.36 17.24 -13.57
CA ILE A 15 -26.22 17.73 -14.37
C ILE A 15 -24.92 17.26 -13.74
N LEU A 16 -24.10 16.57 -14.52
CA LEU A 16 -22.75 16.18 -14.13
C LEU A 16 -21.82 17.41 -14.20
N SER A 17 -21.70 18.13 -13.08
CA SER A 17 -20.81 19.29 -12.98
C SER A 17 -19.33 18.89 -12.98
N ALA A 18 -18.45 19.83 -13.32
CA ALA A 18 -17.00 19.63 -13.20
C ALA A 18 -16.56 19.30 -11.76
N ALA A 19 -17.24 19.87 -10.76
CA ALA A 19 -17.03 19.53 -9.36
C ALA A 19 -17.40 18.06 -9.08
N ASN A 20 -18.50 17.56 -9.65
CA ASN A 20 -18.88 16.16 -9.50
C ASN A 20 -17.86 15.21 -10.17
N VAL A 21 -17.36 15.57 -11.35
CA VAL A 21 -16.35 14.76 -12.07
C VAL A 21 -15.03 14.74 -11.30
N ASN A 22 -14.50 15.90 -10.93
CA ASN A 22 -13.22 16.00 -10.24
C ASN A 22 -13.28 15.45 -8.81
N GLY A 23 -14.42 15.63 -8.15
CA GLY A 23 -14.61 15.29 -6.75
C GLY A 23 -15.09 13.87 -6.53
N TYR A 24 -15.95 13.29 -7.35
CA TYR A 24 -16.46 11.92 -7.19
C TYR A 24 -15.88 10.94 -8.20
N LEU A 25 -15.91 11.28 -9.48
CA LEU A 25 -15.68 10.31 -10.55
C LEU A 25 -14.19 10.04 -10.83
N MET A 26 -13.32 11.04 -10.62
CA MET A 26 -11.87 10.91 -10.81
C MET A 26 -11.11 10.39 -9.58
N GLN A 27 -11.79 9.80 -8.59
CA GLN A 27 -11.18 9.13 -7.43
C GLN A 27 -10.68 7.69 -7.75
N GLY A 28 -10.27 7.43 -8.99
CA GLY A 28 -9.75 6.13 -9.42
C GLY A 28 -8.24 5.95 -9.16
N VAL A 29 -7.74 4.73 -9.36
CA VAL A 29 -6.31 4.46 -9.36
C VAL A 29 -5.70 4.91 -10.70
N LEU A 30 -4.94 6.00 -10.67
CA LEU A 30 -4.25 6.53 -11.85
C LEU A 30 -3.00 5.68 -12.16
N VAL A 31 -2.79 5.30 -13.41
CA VAL A 31 -1.69 4.42 -13.82
C VAL A 31 -0.58 5.21 -14.50
N PHE A 32 0.65 5.07 -14.00
CA PHE A 32 1.84 5.75 -14.49
C PHE A 32 2.96 4.77 -14.85
N THR A 33 3.92 5.22 -15.64
CA THR A 33 5.09 4.40 -16.00
C THR A 33 6.01 4.17 -14.80
N ASN A 34 6.22 5.18 -13.95
CA ASN A 34 7.07 5.12 -12.76
C ASN A 34 6.69 6.23 -11.76
N ALA A 35 7.32 6.25 -10.59
CA ALA A 35 7.07 7.24 -9.55
C ALA A 35 7.36 8.69 -10.00
N ALA A 36 8.42 8.93 -10.78
CA ALA A 36 8.74 10.28 -11.28
C ALA A 36 7.66 10.81 -12.24
N ALA A 37 7.11 9.95 -13.11
CA ALA A 37 6.01 10.30 -14.00
C ALA A 37 4.71 10.60 -13.22
N ARG A 38 4.44 9.85 -12.15
CA ARG A 38 3.34 10.13 -11.22
C ARG A 38 3.52 11.50 -10.57
N ASP A 39 4.69 11.77 -10.01
CA ASP A 39 4.97 13.00 -9.24
C ASP A 39 4.95 14.24 -10.16
N ALA A 40 5.38 14.11 -11.42
CA ALA A 40 5.26 15.17 -12.41
C ALA A 40 3.81 15.44 -12.84
N ALA A 41 2.98 14.39 -12.95
CA ALA A 41 1.57 14.53 -13.34
C ALA A 41 0.69 15.04 -12.19
N ILE A 42 1.01 14.65 -10.95
CA ILE A 42 0.24 14.98 -9.75
C ILE A 42 1.04 15.94 -8.87
N THR A 43 0.99 17.23 -9.23
CA THR A 43 1.70 18.30 -8.52
C THR A 43 1.00 18.78 -7.24
N SER A 44 -0.24 18.33 -7.00
CA SER A 44 -1.00 18.64 -5.78
C SER A 44 -1.86 17.43 -5.40
N PRO A 45 -1.23 16.36 -4.88
CA PRO A 45 -1.94 15.17 -4.43
C PRO A 45 -2.81 15.48 -3.22
N GLN A 46 -3.86 14.68 -3.01
CA GLN A 46 -4.76 14.78 -1.87
C GLN A 46 -4.63 13.53 -1.00
N GLU A 47 -4.79 13.67 0.32
CA GLU A 47 -4.74 12.53 1.23
C GLU A 47 -5.75 11.45 0.81
N GLY A 48 -5.32 10.19 0.84
CA GLY A 48 -6.12 9.03 0.40
C GLY A 48 -6.15 8.82 -1.11
N GLN A 49 -5.49 9.66 -1.91
CA GLN A 49 -5.39 9.46 -3.35
C GLN A 49 -4.54 8.23 -3.69
N PHE A 50 -5.01 7.40 -4.63
CA PHE A 50 -4.29 6.22 -5.11
C PHE A 50 -3.64 6.41 -6.49
N ALA A 51 -2.52 5.71 -6.71
CA ALA A 51 -1.84 5.62 -7.99
C ALA A 51 -1.15 4.26 -8.15
N PHE A 52 -0.96 3.80 -9.38
CA PHE A 52 -0.24 2.57 -9.71
C PHE A 52 0.95 2.89 -10.61
N THR A 53 2.12 2.32 -10.34
CA THR A 53 3.31 2.47 -11.19
C THR A 53 3.71 1.13 -11.79
N LYS A 54 3.89 1.11 -13.11
CA LYS A 54 4.15 -0.12 -13.90
C LYS A 54 5.60 -0.60 -13.85
N ASP A 55 6.52 0.23 -13.37
CA ASP A 55 7.95 -0.11 -13.26
C ASP A 55 8.21 -1.19 -12.22
N ASN A 56 7.45 -1.19 -11.12
CA ASN A 56 7.60 -2.12 -10.01
C ASN A 56 6.24 -2.69 -9.54
N ASP A 57 5.24 -2.68 -10.41
CA ASP A 57 3.85 -3.09 -10.15
C ASP A 57 3.31 -2.63 -8.78
N SER A 58 3.59 -1.37 -8.44
CA SER A 58 3.39 -0.86 -7.09
C SER A 58 2.13 -0.03 -7.01
N LEU A 59 1.26 -0.38 -6.05
CA LEU A 59 0.14 0.45 -5.64
C LEU A 59 0.61 1.46 -4.58
N TRP A 60 0.26 2.72 -4.78
CA TRP A 60 0.64 3.84 -3.93
C TRP A 60 -0.61 4.53 -3.39
N TYR A 61 -0.52 5.04 -2.17
CA TYR A 61 -1.49 5.98 -1.60
C TYR A 61 -0.76 7.21 -1.08
N TYR A 62 -1.39 8.39 -1.16
CA TYR A 62 -0.84 9.61 -0.59
C TYR A 62 -1.28 9.76 0.87
N SER A 63 -0.33 9.82 1.81
CA SER A 63 -0.58 9.90 3.25
C SER A 63 -0.98 11.30 3.76
N GLY A 64 -1.11 12.27 2.86
CA GLY A 64 -1.23 13.69 3.20
C GLY A 64 0.12 14.43 3.19
N SER A 65 1.24 13.71 3.29
CA SER A 65 2.60 14.28 3.25
C SER A 65 3.51 13.64 2.20
N ALA A 66 3.31 12.37 1.87
CA ALA A 66 4.13 11.65 0.90
C ALA A 66 3.33 10.52 0.23
N TRP A 67 3.84 10.06 -0.91
CA TRP A 67 3.37 8.80 -1.51
C TRP A 67 3.98 7.62 -0.78
N VAL A 68 3.14 6.71 -0.34
CA VAL A 68 3.51 5.48 0.38
C VAL A 68 3.05 4.28 -0.44
N ALA A 69 3.92 3.29 -0.60
CA ALA A 69 3.55 2.04 -1.27
C ALA A 69 2.64 1.22 -0.35
N SER A 70 1.43 0.88 -0.82
CA SER A 70 0.41 0.20 -0.01
C SER A 70 0.80 -1.22 0.39
N GLY A 71 1.76 -1.84 -0.33
CA GLY A 71 2.27 -3.18 -0.05
C GLY A 71 3.57 -3.20 0.77
N ALA A 72 4.22 -2.06 1.02
CA ALA A 72 5.54 -2.02 1.65
C ALA A 72 5.51 -1.62 3.15
N THR A 73 4.32 -1.38 3.72
CA THR A 73 4.21 -0.88 5.09
C THR A 73 3.71 -1.98 6.00
N GLY A 74 4.63 -2.67 6.67
CA GLY A 74 4.32 -3.59 7.76
C GLY A 74 4.53 -5.08 7.49
N ASP A 75 4.98 -5.46 6.29
CA ASP A 75 5.38 -6.83 6.00
C ASP A 75 6.82 -7.12 6.42
N ILE A 76 7.09 -8.39 6.73
CA ILE A 76 8.43 -8.89 6.99
C ILE A 76 9.05 -9.24 5.64
N GLU A 77 9.93 -8.38 5.13
CA GLU A 77 10.68 -8.58 3.87
C GLU A 77 11.68 -9.74 3.96
N GLY A 78 12.05 -10.12 5.19
CA GLY A 78 12.87 -11.28 5.42
C GLY A 78 13.17 -11.52 6.90
N VAL A 79 13.31 -12.79 7.25
CA VAL A 79 13.80 -13.21 8.56
C VAL A 79 15.16 -13.86 8.37
N THR A 80 16.21 -13.20 8.88
CA THR A 80 17.56 -13.77 8.93
C THR A 80 17.79 -14.35 10.32
N ALA A 81 18.12 -15.64 10.40
CA ALA A 81 18.45 -16.27 11.68
C ALA A 81 19.80 -15.75 12.21
N GLY A 82 19.81 -15.38 13.49
CA GLY A 82 21.03 -15.04 14.23
C GLY A 82 21.68 -16.26 14.89
N THR A 83 22.76 -16.03 15.64
CA THR A 83 23.45 -17.10 16.38
C THR A 83 22.51 -17.83 17.34
N GLY A 84 22.56 -19.17 17.33
CA GLY A 84 21.72 -20.03 18.18
C GLY A 84 20.33 -20.33 17.60
N ILE A 85 19.97 -19.72 16.49
CA ILE A 85 18.72 -19.93 15.76
C ILE A 85 19.06 -20.43 14.34
N SER A 86 18.20 -21.26 13.76
CA SER A 86 18.28 -21.67 12.35
C SER A 86 16.91 -21.48 11.67
N GLY A 87 16.89 -21.59 10.34
CA GLY A 87 15.73 -21.29 9.51
C GLY A 87 15.75 -19.87 8.94
N GLY A 88 14.58 -19.29 8.74
CA GLY A 88 14.41 -17.99 8.09
C GLY A 88 13.86 -18.10 6.67
N GLY A 89 13.72 -16.95 6.01
CA GLY A 89 13.18 -16.86 4.67
C GLY A 89 12.71 -15.45 4.31
N THR A 90 12.59 -15.19 3.01
CA THR A 90 12.12 -13.93 2.42
C THR A 90 10.78 -14.10 1.70
N SER A 91 10.16 -15.28 1.78
CA SER A 91 8.87 -15.56 1.13
C SER A 91 8.18 -16.79 1.73
N GLY A 92 6.84 -16.81 1.69
CA GLY A 92 6.03 -17.95 2.10
C GLY A 92 5.96 -18.14 3.61
N THR A 93 5.58 -19.35 4.05
CA THR A 93 5.59 -19.70 5.47
C THR A 93 7.03 -19.92 5.95
N VAL A 94 7.51 -19.02 6.81
CA VAL A 94 8.85 -19.08 7.37
C VAL A 94 8.85 -19.94 8.63
N THR A 95 9.83 -20.84 8.75
CA THR A 95 10.08 -21.61 9.98
C THR A 95 11.35 -21.12 10.64
N ILE A 96 11.29 -20.93 11.95
CA ILE A 96 12.43 -20.60 12.80
C ILE A 96 12.59 -21.68 13.85
N THR A 97 13.82 -22.17 14.01
CA THR A 97 14.14 -23.22 14.97
C THR A 97 15.21 -22.73 15.94
N ASN A 98 14.92 -22.81 17.23
CA ASN A 98 15.96 -22.64 18.24
C ASN A 98 16.91 -23.83 18.18
N SER A 99 18.14 -23.60 17.72
CA SER A 99 19.12 -24.66 17.46
C SER A 99 19.87 -25.10 18.73
N MET A 100 19.72 -24.33 19.82
CA MET A 100 20.33 -24.63 21.12
C MET A 100 19.31 -25.20 22.12
N ALA A 101 18.09 -25.51 21.69
CA ALA A 101 17.07 -26.08 22.56
C ALA A 101 17.39 -27.54 22.92
N THR A 102 17.89 -27.78 24.12
CA THR A 102 18.09 -29.12 24.68
C THR A 102 16.87 -29.64 25.46
N ALA A 103 15.93 -28.76 25.84
CA ALA A 103 14.59 -29.12 26.35
C ALA A 103 13.60 -27.97 26.11
N ILE A 104 12.47 -28.23 25.44
CA ILE A 104 11.31 -27.32 25.42
C ILE A 104 10.33 -27.86 26.46
N ASP A 105 10.41 -27.38 27.69
CA ASP A 105 9.36 -27.64 28.69
C ASP A 105 8.27 -26.58 28.51
N ALA A 106 7.28 -26.90 27.69
CA ALA A 106 6.07 -26.10 27.61
C ALA A 106 5.25 -26.37 28.87
N SER A 107 5.47 -25.58 29.92
CA SER A 107 4.61 -25.59 31.11
C SER A 107 3.18 -25.24 30.66
N CYS A 108 2.30 -26.24 30.59
CA CYS A 108 0.88 -26.01 30.61
C CYS A 108 0.54 -25.50 32.02
N VAL A 109 0.13 -24.24 32.11
CA VAL A 109 -0.58 -23.71 33.28
C VAL A 109 -2.06 -24.06 33.15
#